data_AF-A0A6A4HLL6-F1
#
_entry.id   AF-A0A6A4HLL6-F1
#
_cell.length_a   1.000
_cell.length_b   1.000
_cell.length_c   1.000
_cell.angle_alpha   90.00
_cell.angle_beta   90.00
_cell.angle_gamma   90.00
#
_symmetry.space_group_name_H-M   'P 1'
#
loop_
_entity.id
_entity.type
_entity.pdbx_description
1 polymer ?
#
loop_
_entity_poly.entity_id
_entity_poly.type
_entity_poly.pdbx_seq_one_letter_code
_entity_poly.pdbx_strand_id
1 'polypeptide(L)'
;VTETEYSRLMEFPFLKSEADLTAFTEWIRNTGNMNLINWLNNKLQPYIASGIFRFRSRMTDTAWATTNGTTNINESQHKWTNQHTGIKLPLAEAILKALEVDLDVLKEIKSSFESGVQKNPYNSSYNRLKHGL
;
A
#
# COMPACT_ATOMS: atom_id res chain seq x y z
N VAL A 1 -3.71 -13.80 18.73
CA VAL A 1 -3.47 -12.36 18.58
C VAL A 1 -4.70 -11.67 19.11
N THR A 2 -4.58 -10.90 20.18
CA THR A 2 -5.68 -10.09 20.70
C THR A 2 -5.94 -8.90 19.78
N GLU A 3 -7.10 -8.24 19.93
CA GLU A 3 -7.41 -7.04 19.15
C GLU A 3 -6.35 -5.94 19.32
N THR A 4 -5.89 -5.74 20.56
CA THR A 4 -4.83 -4.77 20.89
C THR A 4 -3.48 -5.12 20.26
N GLU A 5 -3.10 -6.41 20.27
CA GLU A 5 -1.90 -6.88 19.59
C GLU A 5 -2.01 -6.67 18.07
N TYR A 6 -3.18 -6.94 17.50
CA TYR A 6 -3.43 -6.75 16.08
C TYR A 6 -3.33 -5.27 15.70
N SER A 7 -3.97 -4.36 16.44
CA SER A 7 -3.87 -2.92 16.20
C SER A 7 -2.42 -2.44 16.21
N ARG A 8 -1.62 -2.92 17.16
CA ARG A 8 -0.20 -2.56 17.25
C ARG A 8 0.64 -3.19 16.12
N LEU A 9 0.36 -4.43 15.72
CA LEU A 9 1.00 -5.05 14.55
C LEU A 9 0.79 -4.23 13.27
N MET A 10 -0.39 -3.61 13.11
CA MET A 10 -0.70 -2.75 11.97
C MET A 10 0.07 -1.42 11.96
N GLU A 11 0.78 -1.07 13.04
CA GLU A 11 1.68 0.09 13.08
C GLU A 11 3.06 -0.21 12.51
N PHE A 12 3.41 -1.50 12.34
CA PHE A 12 4.75 -1.91 11.89
C PHE A 12 5.23 -1.19 10.64
N PRO A 13 4.46 -1.02 9.56
CA PRO A 13 4.96 -0.33 8.36
C PRO A 13 5.17 1.19 8.53
N PHE A 14 4.67 1.78 9.61
CA PHE A 14 4.63 3.22 9.84
C PHE A 14 5.71 3.71 10.81
N LEU A 15 6.56 2.81 11.32
CA LEU A 15 7.69 3.17 12.17
C LEU A 15 8.64 4.11 11.41
N LYS A 16 9.19 5.11 12.10
CA LYS A 16 9.93 6.21 11.45
C LYS A 16 11.43 6.18 11.72
N SER A 17 11.88 5.39 12.69
CA SER A 17 13.27 5.34 13.12
C SER A 17 13.72 3.95 13.58
N GLU A 18 15.03 3.78 13.67
CA GLU A 18 15.64 2.58 14.29
C GLU A 18 15.25 2.41 15.76
N ALA A 19 15.04 3.52 16.48
CA ALA A 19 14.60 3.49 17.86
C ALA A 19 13.18 2.91 17.96
N ASP A 20 12.26 3.36 17.09
CA ASP A 20 10.89 2.84 17.05
C ASP A 20 10.88 1.34 16.68
N LEU A 21 11.71 0.93 15.72
CA LEU A 21 11.84 -0.48 15.31
C LEU A 21 12.41 -1.35 16.42
N THR A 22 13.35 -0.82 17.20
CA THR A 22 13.93 -1.51 18.36
C THR A 22 12.87 -1.71 19.44
N ALA A 23 12.15 -0.65 19.82
CA ALA A 23 11.08 -0.71 20.81
C ALA A 23 9.95 -1.67 20.37
N PHE A 24 9.61 -1.67 19.07
CA PHE A 24 8.63 -2.59 18.51
C PHE A 24 9.11 -4.05 18.55
N THR A 25 10.39 -4.28 18.26
CA THR A 25 11.02 -5.61 18.30
C THR A 25 11.02 -6.17 19.72
N GLU A 26 11.38 -5.35 20.70
CA GLU A 26 11.33 -5.72 22.13
C GLU A 26 9.91 -6.07 22.55
N TRP A 27 8.93 -5.24 22.16
CA TRP A 27 7.53 -5.52 22.44
C TRP A 27 7.09 -6.89 21.89
N ILE A 28 7.40 -7.22 20.64
CA ILE A 28 7.07 -8.55 20.06
C ILE A 28 7.76 -9.67 20.83
N ARG A 29 9.05 -9.53 21.15
CA ARG A 29 9.80 -10.56 21.89
C ARG A 29 9.20 -10.81 23.28
N ASN A 30 8.71 -9.75 23.93
CA ASN A 30 8.07 -9.84 25.24
C ASN A 30 6.67 -10.49 25.22
N THR A 31 6.03 -10.62 24.04
CA THR A 31 4.76 -11.37 23.95
C THR A 31 4.93 -12.87 24.19
N GLY A 32 6.16 -13.41 24.05
CA GLY A 32 6.42 -14.85 24.11
C GLY A 32 5.78 -15.66 22.96
N ASN A 33 5.12 -15.00 22.01
CA ASN A 33 4.41 -15.67 20.94
C ASN A 33 5.36 -15.99 19.78
N MET A 34 5.72 -17.26 19.64
CA MET A 34 6.68 -17.72 18.63
C MET A 34 6.26 -17.40 17.20
N ASN A 35 4.95 -17.37 16.90
CA ASN A 35 4.47 -17.02 15.56
C ASN A 35 4.74 -15.55 15.23
N LEU A 36 4.56 -14.64 16.19
CA LEU A 36 4.85 -13.22 16.02
C LEU A 36 6.35 -12.97 15.93
N ILE A 37 7.15 -13.69 16.72
CA ILE A 37 8.61 -13.63 16.67
C ILE A 37 9.13 -14.09 15.30
N ASN A 38 8.63 -15.22 14.78
CA ASN A 38 9.00 -15.73 13.47
C ASN A 38 8.57 -14.79 12.34
N TRP A 39 7.36 -14.22 12.44
CA TRP A 39 6.89 -13.19 11.51
C TRP A 39 7.83 -11.97 11.52
N LEU A 40 8.22 -11.48 12.69
CA LEU A 40 9.14 -10.34 12.81
C LEU A 40 10.50 -10.67 12.20
N ASN A 41 11.07 -11.84 12.49
CA ASN A 41 12.35 -12.27 11.93
C ASN A 41 12.34 -12.35 10.39
N ASN A 42 11.20 -12.76 9.81
CA ASN A 42 11.00 -12.69 8.37
C ASN A 42 10.94 -11.23 7.88
N LYS A 43 10.23 -10.34 8.57
CA LYS A 43 10.08 -8.94 8.15
C LYS A 43 11.37 -8.12 8.31
N LEU A 44 12.23 -8.48 9.25
CA LEU A 44 13.53 -7.83 9.48
C LEU A 44 14.60 -8.21 8.45
N GLN A 45 14.33 -9.14 7.52
CA GLN A 45 15.27 -9.44 6.44
C GLN A 45 15.58 -8.16 5.65
N PRO A 46 16.87 -7.86 5.35
CA PRO A 46 17.26 -6.56 4.80
C PRO A 46 16.50 -6.13 3.54
N TYR A 47 16.21 -7.06 2.64
CA TYR A 47 15.48 -6.80 1.39
C TYR A 47 13.98 -6.53 1.61
N ILE A 48 13.39 -7.04 2.70
CA ILE A 48 11.99 -6.76 3.07
C ILE A 48 11.93 -5.45 3.84
N ALA A 49 12.78 -5.31 4.87
CA ALA A 49 12.82 -4.13 5.72
C ALA A 49 13.12 -2.85 4.93
N SER A 50 14.00 -2.90 3.94
CA SER A 50 14.28 -1.75 3.05
C SER A 50 13.12 -1.38 2.12
N GLY A 51 12.17 -2.29 1.86
CA GLY A 51 10.93 -1.99 1.12
C GLY A 51 9.81 -1.47 2.01
N ILE A 52 9.91 -1.65 3.33
CA ILE A 52 8.91 -1.20 4.30
C ILE A 52 9.33 0.14 4.94
N PHE A 53 10.60 0.26 5.31
CA PHE A 53 11.13 1.37 6.11
C PHE A 53 12.03 2.28 5.29
N ARG A 54 11.66 3.55 5.19
CA ARG A 54 12.49 4.59 4.54
C ARG A 54 13.90 4.65 5.15
N PHE A 55 14.01 4.58 6.48
CA PHE A 55 15.30 4.67 7.17
C PHE A 55 16.21 3.44 7.00
N ARG A 56 15.67 2.32 6.48
CA ARG A 56 16.45 1.12 6.09
C ARG A 56 16.67 1.03 4.58
N SER A 57 16.09 1.95 3.81
CA SER A 57 16.28 2.01 2.37
C SER A 57 17.55 2.79 2.03
N ARG A 58 18.20 2.40 0.93
CA ARG A 58 19.31 3.17 0.34
C ARG A 58 18.80 4.24 -0.62
N MET A 59 17.50 4.29 -0.87
CA MET A 59 16.91 5.30 -1.74
C MET A 59 17.08 6.68 -1.12
N THR A 60 17.31 7.69 -1.97
CA THR A 60 17.21 9.07 -1.53
C THR A 60 15.78 9.38 -1.12
N ASP A 61 15.60 10.40 -0.28
CA ASP A 61 14.28 10.81 0.19
C ASP A 61 13.31 11.13 -0.94
N THR A 62 13.79 11.86 -1.94
CA THR A 62 13.02 12.18 -3.13
C THR A 62 12.64 10.90 -3.88
N ALA A 63 13.59 10.00 -4.11
CA ALA A 63 13.32 8.74 -4.80
C ALA A 63 12.32 7.89 -4.01
N TRP A 64 12.43 7.81 -2.69
CA TRP A 64 11.48 7.06 -1.86
C TRP A 64 10.06 7.64 -1.96
N ALA A 65 9.93 8.96 -1.89
CA ALA A 65 8.64 9.64 -1.96
C ALA A 65 7.98 9.56 -3.35
N THR A 66 8.78 9.55 -4.43
CA THR A 66 8.26 9.54 -5.81
C THR A 66 8.19 8.14 -6.42
N THR A 67 8.88 7.15 -5.85
CA THR A 67 8.87 5.78 -6.38
C THR A 67 7.50 5.18 -6.20
N ASN A 68 6.97 4.70 -7.31
CA ASN A 68 5.73 3.98 -7.29
C ASN A 68 5.92 2.61 -6.65
N GLY A 69 5.41 2.40 -5.43
CA GLY A 69 5.21 1.07 -4.83
C GLY A 69 4.25 0.19 -5.64
N THR A 70 4.69 -0.24 -6.84
CA THR A 70 3.98 -1.17 -7.71
C THR A 70 4.58 -2.56 -7.52
N THR A 71 4.00 -3.32 -6.61
CA THR A 71 4.31 -4.73 -6.40
C THR A 71 3.10 -5.52 -6.87
N ASN A 72 3.10 -5.98 -8.13
CA ASN A 72 1.96 -6.61 -8.81
C ASN A 72 0.69 -5.73 -8.96
N ILE A 73 -0.20 -6.09 -9.90
CA ILE A 73 -1.41 -5.30 -10.24
C ILE A 73 -2.40 -5.19 -9.07
N ASN A 74 -2.47 -6.19 -8.18
CA ASN A 74 -3.36 -6.14 -7.02
C ASN A 74 -2.85 -5.16 -5.97
N GLU A 75 -1.54 -5.13 -5.66
CA GLU A 75 -1.02 -4.11 -4.72
C GLU A 75 -0.98 -2.73 -5.36
N SER A 76 -0.86 -2.65 -6.69
CA SER A 76 -1.03 -1.40 -7.45
C SER A 76 -2.46 -0.86 -7.33
N GLN A 77 -3.48 -1.73 -7.37
CA GLN A 77 -4.87 -1.35 -7.11
C GLN A 77 -5.06 -0.89 -5.68
N HIS A 78 -4.53 -1.62 -4.69
CA HIS A 78 -4.59 -1.15 -3.29
C HIS A 78 -3.92 0.20 -3.11
N LYS A 79 -2.76 0.43 -3.72
CA LYS A 79 -2.08 1.73 -3.67
C LYS A 79 -2.88 2.82 -4.36
N TRP A 80 -3.40 2.57 -5.57
CA TRP A 80 -4.23 3.52 -6.30
C TRP A 80 -5.47 3.89 -5.49
N THR A 81 -6.20 2.90 -4.98
CA THR A 81 -7.35 3.12 -4.11
C THR A 81 -6.94 3.91 -2.87
N ASN A 82 -5.88 3.53 -2.16
CA ASN A 82 -5.39 4.27 -0.99
C ASN A 82 -5.02 5.73 -1.30
N GLN A 83 -4.46 6.01 -2.49
CA GLN A 83 -4.12 7.37 -2.92
C GLN A 83 -5.35 8.22 -3.21
N HIS A 84 -6.41 7.63 -3.76
CA HIS A 84 -7.59 8.37 -4.23
C HIS A 84 -8.72 8.39 -3.19
N THR A 85 -8.84 7.34 -2.37
CA THR A 85 -9.89 7.21 -1.36
C THR A 85 -9.39 7.30 0.08
N GLY A 86 -8.07 7.35 0.30
CA GLY A 86 -7.47 7.38 1.64
C GLY A 86 -7.41 6.01 2.33
N ILE A 87 -6.75 5.95 3.49
CA ILE A 87 -6.65 4.77 4.35
C ILE A 87 -7.12 5.09 5.78
N LYS A 88 -7.75 4.12 6.44
CA LYS A 88 -8.24 4.23 7.83
C LYS A 88 -9.20 5.41 8.07
N LEU A 89 -10.06 5.72 7.10
CA LEU A 89 -11.08 6.76 7.26
C LEU A 89 -12.33 6.23 7.97
N PRO A 90 -13.07 7.09 8.70
CA PRO A 90 -14.44 6.80 9.13
C PRO A 90 -15.34 6.44 7.94
N LEU A 91 -16.31 5.54 8.15
CA LEU A 91 -17.14 4.99 7.07
C LEU A 91 -17.79 6.06 6.19
N ALA A 92 -18.36 7.11 6.78
CA ALA A 92 -19.00 8.19 6.04
C ALA A 92 -18.01 8.95 5.14
N GLU A 93 -16.80 9.20 5.63
CA GLU A 93 -15.76 9.90 4.88
C GLU A 93 -15.21 9.03 3.74
N ALA A 94 -15.05 7.72 3.99
CA ALA A 94 -14.66 6.76 2.96
C ALA A 94 -15.69 6.70 1.81
N ILE A 95 -16.99 6.74 2.11
CA ILE A 95 -18.06 6.75 1.10
C ILE A 95 -17.99 8.03 0.25
N LEU A 96 -17.80 9.19 0.89
CA LEU A 96 -17.70 10.46 0.16
C LEU A 96 -16.46 10.49 -0.75
N LYS A 97 -15.32 9.98 -0.27
CA LYS A 97 -14.10 9.87 -1.07
C LYS A 97 -14.25 8.91 -2.25
N ALA A 98 -14.93 7.78 -2.07
CA ALA A 98 -15.26 6.88 -3.18
C ALA A 98 -16.15 7.55 -4.23
N LEU A 99 -17.15 8.34 -3.79
CA LEU A 99 -18.02 9.09 -4.69
C LEU A 99 -17.26 10.12 -5.53
N GLU A 100 -16.30 10.84 -4.94
CA GLU A 100 -15.43 11.77 -5.69
C GLU A 100 -14.71 11.07 -6.84
N VAL A 101 -14.15 9.88 -6.56
CA VAL A 101 -13.46 9.06 -7.56
C VAL A 101 -14.41 8.59 -8.66
N ASP A 102 -15.60 8.11 -8.31
CA ASP A 102 -16.61 7.67 -9.29
C ASP A 102 -17.04 8.81 -10.22
N LEU A 103 -17.19 10.02 -9.67
CA LEU A 103 -17.54 11.20 -10.45
C LEU A 103 -16.43 11.60 -11.44
N ASP A 104 -15.17 11.49 -11.04
CA ASP A 104 -14.05 11.81 -11.93
C ASP A 104 -13.88 10.77 -13.03
N VAL A 105 -14.08 9.47 -12.72
CA VAL A 105 -14.12 8.41 -13.73
C VAL A 105 -15.28 8.64 -14.72
N LEU A 106 -16.45 9.05 -14.24
CA LEU A 106 -17.59 9.37 -15.11
C LEU A 106 -17.27 10.53 -16.06
N LYS A 107 -16.58 11.58 -15.59
CA LYS A 107 -16.14 12.69 -16.44
C LYS A 107 -15.15 12.22 -17.50
N GLU A 108 -14.18 11.39 -17.14
CA GLU A 108 -13.22 10.81 -18.10
C GLU A 108 -13.93 10.02 -19.19
N ILE A 109 -14.90 9.17 -18.80
CA ILE A 109 -15.70 8.38 -19.75
C ILE A 109 -16.47 9.30 -20.70
N LYS A 110 -17.19 10.30 -20.17
CA LYS A 110 -17.94 11.26 -21.01
C LYS A 110 -17.04 12.00 -21.98
N SER A 111 -15.91 12.52 -21.50
CA SER A 111 -14.93 13.22 -22.34
C SER A 111 -14.36 12.32 -23.45
N SER A 112 -14.14 11.04 -23.16
CA SER A 112 -13.70 10.05 -24.15
C SER A 112 -14.75 9.79 -25.24
N PHE A 113 -16.04 9.77 -24.88
CA PHE A 113 -17.13 9.69 -25.86
C PHE A 113 -17.27 10.97 -26.69
N GLU A 114 -17.20 12.15 -26.08
CA GLU A 114 -17.31 13.44 -26.76
C GLU A 114 -16.15 13.72 -27.72
N SER A 115 -14.92 13.38 -27.32
CA SER A 115 -13.72 13.56 -28.14
C SER A 115 -13.55 12.52 -29.25
N GLY A 116 -14.32 11.43 -29.20
CA GLY A 116 -14.15 10.27 -30.09
C GLY A 116 -12.86 9.47 -29.84
N VAL A 117 -12.01 9.92 -28.90
CA VAL A 117 -10.79 9.22 -28.50
C VAL A 117 -11.13 8.24 -27.39
N GLN A 118 -11.49 7.03 -27.79
CA GLN A 118 -11.79 5.95 -26.86
C GLN A 118 -10.51 5.31 -26.33
N LYS A 119 -10.53 4.96 -25.04
CA LYS A 119 -9.48 4.16 -24.42
C LYS A 119 -9.40 2.83 -25.19
N ASN A 120 -8.22 2.49 -25.71
CA ASN A 120 -8.03 1.25 -26.46
C ASN A 120 -8.49 0.04 -25.60
N PRO A 121 -9.51 -0.72 -26.02
CA PRO A 121 -10.07 -1.82 -25.23
C PRO A 121 -9.07 -2.96 -25.00
N TYR A 122 -8.07 -3.09 -25.88
CA TYR A 122 -6.95 -4.04 -25.76
C TYR A 122 -5.84 -3.57 -24.82
N ASN A 123 -5.92 -2.34 -24.31
CA ASN A 123 -4.95 -1.77 -23.40
C ASN A 123 -5.34 -1.94 -21.92
N SER A 124 -6.30 -2.83 -21.64
CA SER A 124 -6.71 -3.20 -20.29
C SER A 124 -5.64 -4.06 -19.62
N SER A 125 -5.60 -4.04 -18.29
CA SER A 125 -4.70 -4.87 -17.48
C SER A 125 -4.82 -6.36 -17.85
N TYR A 126 -6.06 -6.81 -18.08
CA TYR A 126 -6.36 -8.18 -18.52
C TYR A 126 -5.71 -8.51 -19.87
N ASN A 127 -5.86 -7.63 -20.87
CA ASN A 127 -5.34 -7.86 -22.22
C ASN A 127 -3.81 -7.74 -22.28
N ARG A 128 -3.20 -6.83 -21.49
CA ARG A 128 -1.75 -6.69 -21.37
C ARG A 128 -1.09 -7.90 -20.70
N LEU A 129 -1.72 -8.48 -19.68
CA LEU A 129 -1.21 -9.68 -18.99
C LEU A 129 -1.44 -10.96 -19.80
N LYS A 130 -2.50 -11.02 -20.62
CA LYS A 130 -2.82 -12.17 -21.46
C LYS A 130 -1.74 -12.49 -22.51
N HIS A 131 -0.97 -11.48 -22.93
CA HIS A 131 0.13 -11.62 -23.89
C HIS A 131 1.52 -11.63 -23.23
N GLY A 132 1.59 -11.74 -21.90
CA GLY A 132 2.83 -11.82 -21.14
C GLY A 132 3.02 -13.18 -20.45
N LEU A 133 3.31 -14.21 -21.25
CA LEU A 133 4.11 -15.40 -20.91
C LEU A 133 4.91 -15.81 -22.15
#